data_AF-A0A2V6G4I2-F1
#
_entry.id   AF-A0A2V6G4I2-F1
#
_cell.length_a   1.000
_cell.length_b   1.000
_cell.length_c   1.000
_cell.angle_alpha   90.00
_cell.angle_beta   90.00
_cell.angle_gamma   90.00
#
_symmetry.space_group_name_H-M   'P 1'
#
loop_
_entity.id
_entity.type
_entity.pdbx_description
1 polymer ?
#
loop_
_entity_poly.entity_id
_entity_poly.type
_entity_poly.pdbx_seq_one_letter_code
_entity_poly.pdbx_strand_id
1 'polypeptide(L)'
;MEITTIRSTKGNKIMRIKPQLIFVLAASVASIGILVATTLKSAPNSGNGQQLEGSWVVDATVTGSAQVIKALLTCTPNGEVVETPSVATAVSTGHGGWIRLGHNEFSLTVVYLRRDDNGELIGTSKVSSTLRVNQNFTTGSGRFETKVFDLNGNLIDTFVGFAQAQRIQVEAFP
;
A
#
# COMPACT_ATOMS: atom_id res chain seq x y z
N MET A 1 -58.47 -40.65 -3.46
CA MET A 1 -57.01 -40.38 -3.51
C MET A 1 -56.64 -39.82 -2.16
N GLU A 2 -56.16 -40.69 -1.27
CA GLU A 2 -55.97 -40.41 0.16
C GLU A 2 -54.74 -39.56 0.40
N ILE A 3 -54.88 -38.56 1.29
CA ILE A 3 -53.79 -37.76 1.83
C ILE A 3 -53.45 -38.35 3.19
N THR A 4 -52.34 -39.09 3.28
CA THR A 4 -51.84 -39.59 4.57
C THR A 4 -50.87 -38.60 5.18
N THR A 5 -51.36 -38.00 6.27
CA THR A 5 -50.61 -37.21 7.24
C THR A 5 -49.75 -38.15 8.11
N ILE A 6 -48.48 -37.80 8.38
CA ILE A 6 -47.75 -38.33 9.53
C ILE A 6 -47.36 -37.16 10.45
N ARG A 7 -47.95 -37.15 11.64
CA ARG A 7 -47.49 -36.41 12.81
C ARG A 7 -46.44 -37.24 13.55
N SER A 8 -45.38 -36.62 14.06
CA SER A 8 -44.84 -36.99 15.38
C SER A 8 -44.07 -35.81 15.99
N THR A 9 -44.00 -35.82 17.31
CA THR A 9 -44.05 -34.65 18.20
C THR A 9 -42.77 -34.52 19.04
N LYS A 10 -42.50 -33.28 19.46
CA LYS A 10 -41.90 -32.87 20.75
C LYS A 10 -40.38 -33.02 20.95
N GLY A 11 -39.79 -31.90 21.39
CA GLY A 11 -38.58 -31.93 22.22
C GLY A 11 -37.75 -30.64 22.23
N ASN A 12 -38.28 -29.53 22.77
CA ASN A 12 -37.48 -28.36 23.11
C ASN A 12 -36.36 -28.72 24.10
N LYS A 13 -35.12 -28.32 23.82
CA LYS A 13 -34.15 -28.00 24.89
C LYS A 13 -33.15 -26.96 24.41
N ILE A 14 -33.42 -25.71 24.80
CA ILE A 14 -32.44 -24.62 24.87
C ILE A 14 -31.37 -25.06 25.88
N MET A 15 -30.12 -25.20 25.43
CA MET A 15 -29.00 -25.52 26.31
C MET A 15 -28.14 -24.26 26.53
N ARG A 16 -28.45 -23.53 27.60
CA ARG A 16 -27.52 -22.63 28.28
C ARG A 16 -26.83 -23.46 29.37
N ILE A 17 -25.50 -23.60 29.31
CA ILE A 17 -24.73 -24.14 30.45
C ILE A 17 -23.51 -23.24 30.67
N LYS A 18 -23.36 -22.86 31.94
CA LYS A 18 -22.40 -21.91 32.54
C LYS A 18 -21.06 -22.60 32.88
N PRO A 19 -19.98 -21.84 33.16
CA PRO A 19 -18.60 -22.32 33.12
C PRO A 19 -18.17 -22.99 34.43
N GLN A 20 -17.28 -23.98 34.33
CA GLN A 20 -16.51 -24.49 35.47
C GLN A 20 -15.03 -24.62 35.10
N LEU A 21 -14.20 -23.90 35.86
CA LEU A 21 -12.73 -23.98 35.94
C LEU A 21 -12.38 -25.18 36.87
N ILE A 22 -11.32 -25.99 36.72
CA ILE A 22 -9.91 -25.68 37.03
C ILE A 22 -9.03 -26.95 36.76
N PHE A 23 -7.89 -26.73 36.08
CA PHE A 23 -6.50 -27.27 36.19
C PHE A 23 -6.26 -28.81 36.26
N VAL A 24 -5.25 -29.40 35.58
CA VAL A 24 -3.80 -29.28 35.86
C VAL A 24 -2.90 -29.82 34.71
N LEU A 25 -1.80 -29.08 34.48
CA LEU A 25 -0.47 -29.37 33.89
C LEU A 25 -0.26 -30.49 32.85
N ALA A 26 0.21 -30.08 31.66
CA ALA A 26 1.44 -30.62 31.08
C ALA A 26 2.16 -29.51 30.28
N ALA A 27 3.46 -29.32 30.58
CA ALA A 27 4.32 -28.31 30.00
C ALA A 27 4.51 -28.49 28.50
N SER A 28 4.36 -27.42 27.72
CA SER A 28 4.79 -27.37 26.32
C SER A 28 5.11 -25.92 25.94
N VAL A 29 6.41 -25.61 26.01
CA VAL A 29 7.17 -24.53 25.37
C VAL A 29 6.40 -23.24 25.06
N ALA A 30 6.69 -22.22 25.86
CA ALA A 30 6.40 -20.83 25.53
C ALA A 30 7.17 -20.41 24.27
N SER A 31 6.52 -20.50 23.10
CA SER A 31 6.94 -19.77 21.91
C SER A 31 6.29 -18.39 21.95
N ILE A 32 6.83 -17.48 22.76
CA ILE A 32 6.60 -16.05 22.54
C ILE A 32 7.32 -15.71 21.25
N GLY A 33 6.63 -15.88 20.12
CA GLY A 33 7.05 -15.30 18.86
C GLY A 33 6.90 -13.79 18.99
N ILE A 34 7.96 -13.13 19.49
CA ILE A 34 8.11 -11.69 19.33
C ILE A 34 8.13 -11.48 17.82
N LEU A 35 7.03 -11.01 17.22
CA LEU A 35 7.14 -10.31 15.95
C LEU A 35 7.95 -9.05 16.26
N VAL A 36 9.26 -9.17 16.17
CA VAL A 36 10.11 -8.02 15.94
C VAL A 36 9.72 -7.57 14.54
N ALA A 37 8.75 -6.66 14.46
CA ALA A 37 8.68 -5.79 13.30
C ALA A 37 10.03 -5.09 13.27
N THR A 38 10.94 -5.58 12.45
CA THR A 38 12.17 -4.89 12.14
C THR A 38 11.73 -3.62 11.41
N THR A 39 11.46 -2.56 12.18
CA THR A 39 11.56 -1.21 11.65
C THR A 39 13.02 -1.09 11.24
N LEU A 40 13.30 -1.39 9.97
CA LEU A 40 14.50 -0.92 9.31
C LEU A 40 14.41 0.60 9.41
N LYS A 41 15.02 1.17 10.45
CA LYS A 41 15.39 2.58 10.42
C LYS A 41 16.35 2.66 9.25
N SER A 42 15.86 3.18 8.13
CA SER A 42 16.71 3.61 7.03
C SER A 42 17.81 4.46 7.66
N ALA A 43 19.03 3.94 7.67
CA ALA A 43 20.17 4.77 8.00
C ALA A 43 20.13 5.97 7.04
N PRO A 44 20.31 7.22 7.50
CA PRO A 44 20.44 8.34 6.60
C PRO A 44 21.63 8.03 5.70
N ASN A 45 21.34 7.70 4.44
CA ASN A 45 22.29 7.08 3.54
C ASN A 45 23.20 8.19 3.00
N SER A 46 24.10 8.68 3.86
CA SER A 46 25.15 9.65 3.53
C SER A 46 26.29 8.92 2.79
N GLY A 47 25.94 8.21 1.72
CA GLY A 47 26.82 7.25 1.05
C GLY A 47 26.77 7.35 -0.47
N ASN A 48 27.74 8.07 -1.04
CA ASN A 48 28.16 8.05 -2.44
C ASN A 48 27.15 8.51 -3.52
N GLY A 49 26.56 9.71 -3.36
CA GLY A 49 26.15 10.54 -4.50
C GLY A 49 25.04 10.01 -5.41
N GLN A 50 24.39 8.88 -5.10
CA GLN A 50 23.21 8.42 -5.83
C GLN A 50 21.96 8.88 -5.12
N GLN A 51 21.36 9.95 -5.65
CA GLN A 51 20.31 10.69 -4.97
C GLN A 51 18.97 10.57 -5.70
N LEU A 52 18.00 9.91 -5.06
CA LEU A 52 16.60 9.95 -5.50
C LEU A 52 15.91 11.24 -5.02
N GLU A 53 16.47 11.85 -3.97
CA GLU A 53 15.99 13.07 -3.33
C GLU A 53 15.67 14.17 -4.32
N GLY A 54 14.65 14.96 -4.02
CA GLY A 54 14.17 16.05 -4.85
C GLY A 54 12.78 15.79 -5.41
N SER A 55 12.37 16.61 -6.36
CA SER A 55 11.02 16.60 -6.91
C SER A 55 11.00 16.16 -8.37
N TRP A 56 9.96 15.44 -8.75
CA TRP A 56 9.82 14.77 -10.03
C TRP A 56 8.41 14.95 -10.57
N VAL A 57 8.28 15.10 -11.88
CA VAL A 57 7.04 14.88 -12.62
C VAL A 57 7.02 13.43 -13.04
N VAL A 58 5.95 12.72 -12.73
CA VAL A 58 5.75 11.30 -13.06
C VAL A 58 4.58 11.15 -14.01
N ASP A 59 4.78 10.37 -15.06
CA ASP A 59 3.75 9.89 -15.97
C ASP A 59 3.57 8.39 -15.72
N ALA A 60 2.44 8.01 -15.11
CA ALA A 60 2.09 6.64 -14.80
C ALA A 60 1.03 6.12 -15.77
N THR A 61 1.30 4.96 -16.38
CA THR A 61 0.39 4.30 -17.32
C THR A 61 0.01 2.93 -16.76
N VAL A 62 -1.29 2.71 -16.55
CA VAL A 62 -1.83 1.42 -16.14
C VAL A 62 -1.84 0.47 -17.34
N THR A 63 -1.35 -0.76 -17.16
CA THR A 63 -1.33 -1.76 -18.22
C THR A 63 -2.75 -2.03 -18.73
N GLY A 64 -2.95 -1.95 -20.05
CA GLY A 64 -4.26 -2.11 -20.68
C GLY A 64 -5.11 -0.83 -20.71
N SER A 65 -4.60 0.29 -20.19
CA SER A 65 -5.23 1.62 -20.29
C SER A 65 -4.40 2.54 -21.20
N ALA A 66 -5.09 3.36 -21.99
CA ALA A 66 -4.46 4.46 -22.74
C ALA A 66 -4.29 5.73 -21.90
N GLN A 67 -4.88 5.77 -20.69
CA GLN A 67 -4.84 6.95 -19.83
C GLN A 67 -3.49 7.04 -19.10
N VAL A 68 -2.89 8.22 -19.14
CA VAL A 68 -1.72 8.59 -18.35
C VAL A 68 -2.17 9.39 -17.14
N ILE A 69 -1.75 8.96 -15.95
CA ILE A 69 -1.91 9.71 -14.70
C ILE A 69 -0.63 10.50 -14.48
N LYS A 70 -0.73 11.82 -14.43
CA LYS A 70 0.40 12.68 -14.07
C LYS A 70 0.49 12.79 -12.56
N ALA A 71 1.69 12.87 -11.99
CA ALA A 71 1.87 13.11 -10.57
C ALA A 71 3.09 13.98 -10.28
N LEU A 72 3.05 14.69 -9.16
CA LEU A 72 4.22 15.33 -8.55
C LEU A 72 4.71 14.43 -7.42
N LEU A 73 5.96 14.02 -7.49
CA LEU A 73 6.61 13.14 -6.51
C LEU A 73 7.75 13.90 -5.83
N THR A 74 7.81 13.90 -4.51
CA THR A 74 8.95 14.44 -3.75
C THR A 74 9.54 13.36 -2.87
N CYS A 75 10.83 13.10 -3.04
CA CYS A 75 11.60 12.16 -2.24
C CYS A 75 12.49 12.94 -1.27
N THR A 76 12.39 12.67 0.03
CA THR A 76 13.21 13.35 1.05
C THR A 76 14.52 12.59 1.29
N PRO A 77 15.59 13.26 1.77
CA PRO A 77 16.85 12.60 2.14
C PRO A 77 16.73 11.52 3.22
N ASN A 78 15.65 11.54 3.99
CA ASN A 78 15.42 10.60 5.08
C ASN A 78 14.67 9.33 4.63
N GLY A 79 14.40 9.18 3.32
CA GLY A 79 13.71 8.00 2.80
C GLY A 79 12.18 8.13 2.81
N GLU A 80 11.62 9.33 2.88
CA GLU A 80 10.18 9.56 2.80
C GLU A 80 9.78 10.00 1.39
N VAL A 81 8.54 9.71 1.01
CA VAL A 81 7.98 10.16 -0.27
C VAL A 81 6.59 10.75 -0.09
N VAL A 82 6.33 11.83 -0.81
CA VAL A 82 5.00 12.44 -0.96
C VAL A 82 4.68 12.49 -2.45
N GLU A 83 3.48 12.04 -2.82
CA GLU A 83 3.05 12.00 -4.22
C GLU A 83 1.66 12.61 -4.38
N THR A 84 1.48 13.53 -5.33
CA THR A 84 0.18 14.13 -5.64
C THR A 84 -0.19 13.84 -7.09
N PRO A 85 -1.14 12.94 -7.35
CA PRO A 85 -1.57 12.61 -8.71
C PRO A 85 -2.62 13.60 -9.23
N SER A 86 -2.77 13.67 -10.56
CA SER A 86 -3.71 14.54 -11.26
C SER A 86 -5.18 14.11 -11.09
N VAL A 87 -5.43 12.99 -10.42
CA VAL A 87 -6.75 12.44 -10.09
C VAL A 87 -7.13 12.75 -8.64
N ALA A 88 -6.87 13.99 -8.20
CA ALA A 88 -7.01 14.43 -6.81
C ALA A 88 -8.43 14.34 -6.23
N THR A 89 -9.45 14.20 -7.09
CA THR A 89 -10.83 13.94 -6.65
C THR A 89 -11.04 12.47 -6.23
N ALA A 90 -10.35 11.53 -6.88
CA ALA A 90 -10.47 10.10 -6.60
C ALA A 90 -9.53 9.63 -5.48
N VAL A 91 -8.38 10.30 -5.30
CA VAL A 91 -7.39 9.98 -4.27
C VAL A 91 -6.77 11.23 -3.66
N SER A 92 -6.31 11.14 -2.40
CA SER A 92 -5.55 12.22 -1.75
C SER A 92 -4.15 12.40 -2.36
N THR A 93 -3.39 13.38 -1.85
CA THR A 93 -1.93 13.25 -1.79
C THR A 93 -1.57 11.99 -1.01
N GLY A 94 -0.65 11.20 -1.54
CA GLY A 94 -0.13 9.99 -0.94
C GLY A 94 1.15 10.23 -0.16
N HIS A 95 1.37 9.40 0.85
CA HIS A 95 2.56 9.41 1.69
C HIS A 95 3.18 8.03 1.76
N GLY A 96 4.50 7.96 1.92
CA GLY A 96 5.17 6.71 2.25
C GLY A 96 6.67 6.85 2.32
N GLY A 97 7.39 5.83 1.86
CA GLY A 97 8.85 5.80 1.93
C GLY A 97 9.50 5.25 0.68
N TRP A 98 10.82 5.42 0.61
CA TRP A 98 11.67 4.86 -0.42
C TRP A 98 12.97 4.33 0.17
N ILE A 99 13.54 3.34 -0.51
CA ILE A 99 14.84 2.77 -0.20
C ILE A 99 15.64 2.58 -1.49
N ARG A 100 16.97 2.59 -1.36
CA ARG A 100 17.87 2.23 -2.44
C ARG A 100 18.04 0.72 -2.50
N LEU A 101 17.86 0.13 -3.67
CA LEU A 101 18.06 -1.30 -3.93
C LEU A 101 19.45 -1.61 -4.52
N GLY A 102 20.05 -0.64 -5.20
CA GLY A 102 21.34 -0.84 -5.86
C GLY A 102 21.81 0.38 -6.65
N HIS A 103 22.59 0.13 -7.70
CA HIS A 103 23.09 1.19 -8.57
C HIS A 103 21.94 1.81 -9.38
N ASN A 104 21.59 3.06 -9.06
CA ASN A 104 20.50 3.81 -9.68
C ASN A 104 19.12 3.16 -9.58
N GLU A 105 18.92 2.21 -8.67
CA GLU A 105 17.66 1.48 -8.53
C GLU A 105 17.11 1.67 -7.12
N PHE A 106 15.82 2.00 -7.06
CA PHE A 106 15.12 2.38 -5.83
C PHE A 106 13.77 1.66 -5.77
N SER A 107 13.30 1.37 -4.56
CA SER A 107 11.94 0.96 -4.32
C SER A 107 11.20 2.06 -3.58
N LEU A 108 9.95 2.29 -3.96
CA LEU A 108 9.07 3.25 -3.31
C LEU A 108 7.77 2.55 -2.90
N THR A 109 7.17 3.02 -1.81
CA THR A 109 5.81 2.66 -1.42
C THR A 109 5.06 3.93 -1.07
N VAL A 110 3.88 4.11 -1.65
CA VAL A 110 3.01 5.27 -1.40
C VAL A 110 1.61 4.77 -1.06
N VAL A 111 1.00 5.34 -0.02
CA VAL A 111 -0.37 5.05 0.39
C VAL A 111 -1.24 6.28 0.18
N TYR A 112 -2.41 6.06 -0.39
CA TYR A 112 -3.41 7.05 -0.72
C TYR A 112 -4.71 6.77 0.01
N LEU A 113 -5.42 7.82 0.42
CA LEU A 113 -6.84 7.73 0.77
C LEU A 113 -7.65 7.80 -0.52
N ARG A 114 -8.64 6.91 -0.68
CA ARG A 114 -9.55 6.88 -1.84
C ARG A 114 -10.89 7.50 -1.48
N ARG A 115 -11.48 8.22 -2.43
CA ARG A 115 -12.80 8.84 -2.29
C ARG A 115 -13.76 8.40 -3.38
N ASP A 116 -15.05 8.43 -3.08
CA ASP A 116 -16.10 8.36 -4.09
C ASP A 116 -16.37 9.74 -4.73
N ASP A 117 -17.35 9.80 -5.63
CA ASP A 117 -17.73 11.02 -6.34
C ASP A 117 -18.32 12.11 -5.42
N ASN A 118 -18.77 11.74 -4.21
CA ASN A 118 -19.24 12.69 -3.20
C ASN A 118 -18.10 13.18 -2.29
N GLY A 119 -16.87 12.64 -2.46
CA GLY A 119 -15.72 12.95 -1.63
C GLY A 119 -15.64 12.12 -0.34
N GLU A 120 -16.52 11.14 -0.16
CA GLU A 120 -16.53 10.27 1.01
C GLU A 120 -15.39 9.27 0.97
N LEU A 121 -14.77 9.00 2.11
CA LEU A 121 -13.69 8.02 2.22
C LEU A 121 -14.23 6.61 1.96
N ILE A 122 -13.64 5.89 0.99
CA ILE A 122 -14.05 4.52 0.62
C ILE A 122 -12.96 3.47 0.82
N GLY A 123 -11.76 3.88 1.26
CA GLY A 123 -10.66 2.97 1.54
C GLY A 123 -9.30 3.57 1.19
N THR A 124 -8.35 2.71 0.83
CA THR A 124 -6.97 3.13 0.51
C THR A 124 -6.44 2.46 -0.75
N SER A 125 -5.48 3.09 -1.41
CA SER A 125 -4.62 2.44 -2.42
C SER A 125 -3.20 2.42 -1.90
N LYS A 126 -2.51 1.29 -2.07
CA LYS A 126 -1.08 1.16 -1.82
C LYS A 126 -0.36 0.88 -3.13
N VAL A 127 0.52 1.79 -3.51
CA VAL A 127 1.41 1.63 -4.66
C VAL A 127 2.75 1.14 -4.16
N SER A 128 3.25 0.05 -4.71
CA SER A 128 4.62 -0.41 -4.57
C SER A 128 5.31 -0.32 -5.92
N SER A 129 6.45 0.34 -6.00
CA SER A 129 7.15 0.55 -7.27
C SER A 129 8.65 0.31 -7.17
N THR A 130 9.24 0.07 -8.34
CA THR A 130 10.67 0.20 -8.56
C THR A 130 10.92 1.34 -9.53
N LEU A 131 11.95 2.13 -9.28
CA LEU A 131 12.37 3.22 -10.15
C LEU A 131 13.86 3.09 -10.42
N ARG A 132 14.22 3.03 -11.70
CA ARG A 132 15.60 3.12 -12.16
C ARG A 132 15.85 4.49 -12.77
N VAL A 133 16.85 5.20 -12.27
CA VAL A 133 17.23 6.54 -12.76
C VAL A 133 18.44 6.48 -13.69
N ASN A 134 18.58 7.47 -14.56
CA ASN A 134 19.76 7.61 -15.40
C ASN A 134 20.98 8.06 -14.57
N GLN A 135 22.18 8.04 -15.17
CA GLN A 135 23.44 8.39 -14.49
C GLN A 135 23.45 9.82 -13.94
N ASN A 136 22.74 10.74 -14.59
CA ASN A 136 22.67 12.15 -14.21
C ASN A 136 21.49 12.45 -13.27
N PHE A 137 20.75 11.42 -12.86
CA PHE A 137 19.56 11.52 -12.03
C PHE A 137 18.48 12.45 -12.58
N THR A 138 18.44 12.75 -13.89
CA THR A 138 17.46 13.68 -14.48
C THR A 138 16.19 12.99 -14.94
N THR A 139 16.27 11.69 -15.26
CA THR A 139 15.13 10.89 -15.72
C THR A 139 15.12 9.55 -15.02
N GLY A 140 13.95 8.93 -14.94
CA GLY A 140 13.81 7.57 -14.45
C GLY A 140 12.65 6.83 -15.10
N SER A 141 12.69 5.50 -15.01
CA SER A 141 11.61 4.64 -15.46
C SER A 141 11.45 3.45 -14.54
N GLY A 142 10.24 2.92 -14.47
CA GLY A 142 9.89 1.96 -13.43
C GLY A 142 8.64 1.18 -13.71
N ARG A 143 8.38 0.19 -12.86
CA ARG A 143 7.09 -0.50 -12.80
C ARG A 143 6.45 -0.26 -11.44
N PHE A 144 5.12 -0.35 -11.41
CA PHE A 144 4.39 -0.31 -10.16
C PHE A 144 3.30 -1.39 -10.12
N GLU A 145 2.94 -1.77 -8.91
CA GLU A 145 1.73 -2.50 -8.56
C GLU A 145 0.92 -1.63 -7.61
N THR A 146 -0.38 -1.53 -7.83
CA THR A 146 -1.32 -0.89 -6.92
C THR A 146 -2.27 -1.93 -6.38
N LYS A 147 -2.35 -2.01 -5.05
CA LYS A 147 -3.37 -2.76 -4.34
C LYS A 147 -4.41 -1.81 -3.79
N VAL A 148 -5.67 -2.15 -3.99
CA VAL A 148 -6.82 -1.34 -3.58
C VAL A 148 -7.53 -2.02 -2.44
N PHE A 149 -7.75 -1.28 -1.36
CA PHE A 149 -8.37 -1.77 -0.14
C PHE A 149 -9.67 -1.04 0.14
N ASP A 150 -10.66 -1.74 0.70
CA ASP A 150 -11.86 -1.15 1.29
C ASP A 150 -11.57 -0.49 2.66
N LEU A 151 -12.61 0.04 3.31
CA LEU A 151 -12.52 0.66 4.64
C LEU A 151 -12.10 -0.30 5.76
N ASN A 152 -12.31 -1.61 5.58
CA ASN A 152 -11.94 -2.64 6.55
C ASN A 152 -10.53 -3.18 6.29
N GLY A 153 -9.84 -2.68 5.25
CA GLY A 153 -8.52 -3.15 4.85
C GLY A 153 -8.55 -4.44 4.02
N ASN A 154 -9.71 -4.87 3.52
CA ASN A 154 -9.78 -6.01 2.62
C ASN A 154 -9.29 -5.60 1.22
N LEU A 155 -8.46 -6.44 0.61
CA LEU A 155 -8.05 -6.26 -0.78
C LEU A 155 -9.26 -6.48 -1.70
N ILE A 156 -9.59 -5.48 -2.52
CA ILE A 156 -10.73 -5.53 -3.45
C ILE A 156 -10.31 -5.43 -4.92
N ASP A 157 -9.11 -4.93 -5.21
CA ASP A 157 -8.58 -4.88 -6.58
C ASP A 157 -7.04 -4.81 -6.60
N THR A 158 -6.44 -5.16 -7.73
CA THR A 158 -4.99 -5.03 -7.99
C THR A 158 -4.75 -4.74 -9.46
N PHE A 159 -3.92 -3.74 -9.74
CA PHE A 159 -3.49 -3.42 -11.11
C PHE A 159 -2.00 -3.05 -11.14
N VAL A 160 -1.40 -3.17 -12.32
CA VAL A 160 0.02 -2.91 -12.54
C VAL A 160 0.22 -1.91 -13.67
N GLY A 161 1.40 -1.32 -13.73
CA GLY A 161 1.75 -0.40 -14.80
C GLY A 161 3.22 -0.05 -14.83
N PHE A 162 3.52 0.98 -15.61
CA PHE A 162 4.85 1.54 -15.73
C PHE A 162 4.81 3.05 -15.51
N ALA A 163 5.94 3.58 -15.04
CA ALA A 163 6.10 5.00 -14.77
C ALA A 163 7.32 5.54 -15.50
N GLN A 164 7.22 6.79 -15.97
CA GLN A 164 8.34 7.60 -16.42
C GLN A 164 8.45 8.81 -15.50
N ALA A 165 9.65 9.16 -15.07
CA ALA A 165 9.90 10.27 -14.17
C ALA A 165 10.88 11.26 -14.81
N GLN A 166 10.62 12.55 -14.61
CA GLN A 166 11.47 13.66 -15.04
C GLN A 166 11.73 14.54 -13.82
N ARG A 167 13.01 14.83 -13.54
CA ARG A 167 13.38 15.68 -12.40
C ARG A 167 12.95 17.13 -12.67
N ILE A 168 12.28 17.73 -11.68
CA ILE A 168 11.98 19.16 -11.68
C ILE A 168 13.29 19.91 -11.37
N GLN A 169 13.72 20.76 -12.29
CA GLN A 169 14.89 21.61 -12.11
C GLN A 169 14.47 22.94 -11.47
N VAL A 170 15.32 23.47 -10.60
CA VAL A 170 15.15 24.82 -10.07
C VAL A 170 15.55 25.81 -11.16
N GLU A 171 14.65 26.72 -11.50
CA GLU A 171 14.93 27.83 -12.41
C GLU A 171 15.27 29.06 -11.58
N ALA A 172 16.45 29.64 -11.82
CA ALA A 172 16.81 30.91 -11.20
C ALA A 172 15.96 32.03 -11.80
N PHE A 173 15.37 32.86 -10.95
CA PHE A 173 14.72 34.08 -11.40
C PHE A 173 15.81 35.13 -11.74
N PRO A 174 15.71 35.82 -12.89
CA PRO A 174 16.70 36.80 -13.34
C PRO A 174 16.77 38.05 -12.44
#